data_AF-A0A5R8VKJ8-F1
#
_entry.id   AF-A0A5R8VKJ8-F1
#
_cell.length_a   1.000
_cell.length_b   1.000
_cell.length_c   1.000
_cell.angle_alpha   90.00
_cell.angle_beta   90.00
_cell.angle_gamma   90.00
#
_symmetry.space_group_name_H-M   'P 1'
#
loop_
_entity.id
_entity.type
_entity.pdbx_description
1 polymer ?
#
loop_
_entity_poly.entity_id
_entity_poly.type
_entity_poly.pdbx_seq_one_letter_code
_entity_poly.pdbx_strand_id
1 'polypeptide(L)' 'GDLAIMKAQTKGLAKRPRIHDLRHTNASWLLHAGLNIYMLQKHLGHKSITTTLDRYSHLLPEGLHDTTAAMNRAFGSRAS' A
#
# COMPACT_ATOMS: atom_id res chain seq x y z
N GLY A 1 12.30 14.52 -19.04
CA GLY A 1 11.93 14.65 -17.61
C GLY A 1 11.20 15.95 -17.37
N ASP A 2 11.86 17.08 -17.60
CA ASP A 2 11.36 18.39 -17.15
C ASP A 2 10.12 18.91 -17.89
N LEU A 3 10.00 18.63 -19.19
CA LEU A 3 8.81 19.05 -19.97
C LEU A 3 7.50 18.42 -19.44
N ALA A 4 7.55 17.18 -18.97
CA ALA A 4 6.38 16.48 -18.43
C ALA A 4 5.97 17.05 -17.07
N ILE A 5 6.95 17.37 -16.23
CA ILE A 5 6.73 18.02 -14.93
C ILE A 5 6.12 19.41 -15.14
N MET A 6 6.66 20.20 -16.06
CA MET A 6 6.13 21.54 -16.38
C MET A 6 4.68 21.47 -16.87
N LYS A 7 4.35 20.53 -17.75
CA LYS A 7 2.96 20.28 -18.19
C LYS A 7 2.03 19.84 -17.06
N ALA A 8 2.54 19.12 -16.06
CA ALA A 8 1.75 18.73 -14.90
C ALA A 8 1.52 19.92 -13.95
N GLN A 9 2.53 20.78 -13.77
CA GLN A 9 2.44 21.99 -12.95
C GLN A 9 1.45 23.00 -13.53
N THR A 10 1.42 23.19 -14.86
CA THR A 10 0.43 24.08 -15.50
C THR A 10 -1.00 23.56 -15.37
N LYS A 11 -1.19 22.28 -15.04
CA LYS A 11 -2.49 21.66 -14.75
C LYS A 11 -2.82 21.63 -13.25
N GLY A 12 -2.08 22.35 -12.41
CA GLY A 12 -2.37 22.51 -10.98
C GLY A 12 -1.60 21.58 -10.04
N LEU A 13 -0.60 20.82 -10.53
CA LEU A 13 0.25 20.04 -9.64
C LEU A 13 1.20 20.97 -8.85
N ALA A 14 0.87 21.21 -7.58
CA ALA A 14 1.58 22.17 -6.73
C ALA A 14 3.03 21.75 -6.37
N LYS A 15 3.32 20.45 -6.37
CA LYS A 15 4.65 19.92 -6.00
C LYS A 15 5.30 19.20 -7.17
N ARG A 16 6.64 19.30 -7.26
CA ARG A 16 7.42 18.55 -8.23
C ARG A 16 7.63 17.11 -7.73
N PRO A 17 7.02 16.10 -8.34
CA PRO A 17 7.10 14.73 -7.86
C PRO A 17 8.53 14.20 -8.07
N ARG A 18 9.05 13.51 -7.05
CA ARG A 18 10.30 12.76 -7.09
C ARG A 18 9.99 11.32 -7.50
N ILE A 19 11.01 10.60 -7.98
CA ILE A 19 10.89 9.17 -8.33
C ILE A 19 10.37 8.35 -7.13
N HIS A 20 10.77 8.71 -5.91
CA HIS A 20 10.31 8.06 -4.69
C HIS A 20 8.81 8.28 -4.40
N ASP A 21 8.23 9.41 -4.83
CA ASP A 21 6.81 9.69 -4.61
C ASP A 21 5.94 8.73 -5.41
N LEU A 22 6.33 8.42 -6.66
CA LEU A 22 5.64 7.42 -7.48
C LEU A 22 5.69 6.03 -6.86
N ARG A 23 6.84 5.67 -6.27
CA ARG A 23 6.99 4.40 -5.54
C ARG A 23 6.06 4.36 -4.32
N HIS A 24 5.91 5.47 -3.59
CA HIS A 24 4.99 5.57 -2.47
C HIS A 24 3.52 5.49 -2.89
N THR A 25 3.15 6.17 -3.98
CA THR A 25 1.79 6.08 -4.55
C THR A 25 1.45 4.65 -4.97
N ASN A 26 2.35 3.97 -5.68
CA ASN A 26 2.14 2.57 -6.10
C ASN A 26 1.95 1.65 -4.90
N ALA A 27 2.82 1.76 -3.88
CA ALA A 27 2.69 0.95 -2.66
C ALA A 27 1.36 1.18 -1.94
N SER A 28 0.91 2.43 -1.87
CA SER A 28 -0.36 2.79 -1.23
C SER A 28 -1.56 2.17 -1.96
N TRP A 29 -1.58 2.23 -3.29
CA TRP A 29 -2.65 1.62 -4.08
C TRP A 29 -2.67 0.10 -3.97
N LEU A 30 -1.51 -0.56 -3.98
CA LEU A 30 -1.45 -2.02 -3.86
C LEU A 30 -1.96 -2.50 -2.49
N LEU A 31 -1.58 -1.82 -1.41
CA LEU A 31 -2.09 -2.16 -0.08
C LEU A 31 -3.60 -1.93 0.04
N HIS A 32 -4.09 -0.81 -0.52
CA HIS A 32 -5.53 -0.53 -0.53
C HIS A 32 -6.32 -1.56 -1.36
N ALA A 33 -5.73 -2.10 -2.42
CA ALA A 33 -6.30 -3.20 -3.21
C ALA A 33 -6.25 -4.57 -2.50
N GLY A 34 -5.76 -4.62 -1.24
CA GLY A 34 -5.69 -5.85 -0.45
C GLY A 34 -4.42 -6.67 -0.66
N LEU A 35 -3.39 -6.11 -1.33
CA LEU A 35 -2.11 -6.81 -1.47
C LEU A 35 -1.48 -7.01 -0.09
N ASN A 36 -1.03 -8.23 0.18
CA ASN A 36 -0.30 -8.54 1.39
C ASN A 36 1.03 -7.76 1.48
N ILE A 37 1.36 -7.23 2.67
CA ILE A 37 2.56 -6.40 2.88
C ILE A 37 3.89 -7.11 2.59
N TYR A 38 3.95 -8.43 2.77
CA TYR A 38 5.11 -9.25 2.41
C TYR A 38 5.25 -9.37 0.89
N MET A 39 4.14 -9.46 0.16
CA MET A 39 4.16 -9.43 -1.31
C MET A 39 4.54 -8.04 -1.81
N LEU A 40 4.07 -6.98 -1.15
CA LEU A 40 4.52 -5.62 -1.44
C LEU A 40 6.04 -5.47 -1.23
N GLN A 41 6.60 -6.00 -0.15
CA GLN A 41 8.05 -5.98 0.10
C GLN A 41 8.83 -6.60 -1.05
N LYS A 42 8.42 -7.77 -1.54
CA LYS A 42 9.04 -8.43 -2.70
C LYS A 42 8.89 -7.62 -3.97
N HIS A 43 7.70 -7.09 -4.24
CA HIS A 43 7.42 -6.22 -5.39
C HIS A 43 8.30 -4.97 -5.42
N LEU A 44 8.55 -4.36 -4.25
CA LEU A 44 9.42 -3.20 -4.12
C LEU A 44 10.91 -3.57 -4.09
N GLY A 45 11.26 -4.84 -3.97
CA GLY A 45 12.64 -5.32 -3.87
C GLY A 45 13.33 -4.92 -2.56
N HIS A 46 12.58 -4.67 -1.48
CA HIS A 46 13.19 -4.37 -0.18
C HIS A 46 13.78 -5.65 0.40
N LYS A 47 15.05 -5.58 0.82
CA LYS A 47 15.77 -6.73 1.41
C LYS A 47 15.24 -7.10 2.80
N SER A 48 14.75 -6.11 3.54
CA SER A 48 14.15 -6.30 4.86
C SER A 48 12.67 -5.96 4.84
N ILE A 49 11.88 -6.78 5.53
CA ILE A 49 10.47 -6.49 5.79
C ILE A 49 10.30 -5.27 6.70
N THR A 50 11.26 -5.02 7.61
CA THR A 50 11.23 -3.86 8.53
C THR A 50 11.13 -2.55 7.75
N THR A 51 11.94 -2.37 6.70
CA THR A 51 11.88 -1.19 5.82
C THR A 51 10.50 -0.96 5.22
N THR A 52 9.77 -2.04 4.90
CA THR A 52 8.42 -1.95 4.33
C THR A 52 7.39 -1.64 5.41
N LEU A 53 7.51 -2.28 6.58
CA LEU A 53 6.64 -2.05 7.73
C LEU A 53 6.78 -0.62 8.28
N ASP A 54 8.02 -0.15 8.48
CA ASP A 54 8.29 1.21 8.98
C ASP A 54 7.69 2.28 8.07
N ARG A 55 7.64 2.00 6.76
CA ARG A 55 7.11 2.94 5.77
C ARG A 55 5.61 2.83 5.58
N TYR A 56 5.03 1.63 5.58
CA TYR A 56 3.68 1.40 5.07
C TYR A 56 2.72 0.71 6.05
N SER A 57 3.16 0.34 7.26
CA SER A 57 2.29 -0.32 8.25
C SER A 57 1.02 0.50 8.57
N HIS A 58 1.13 1.83 8.58
CA HIS A 58 0.01 2.75 8.81
C HIS A 58 -1.06 2.74 7.71
N LEU A 59 -0.79 2.12 6.56
CA LEU A 59 -1.77 1.96 5.46
C LEU A 59 -2.52 0.63 5.54
N LEU A 60 -2.12 -0.26 6.44
CA LEU A 60 -2.80 -1.53 6.63
C LEU A 60 -4.13 -1.29 7.37
N PRO A 61 -5.21 -1.97 6.96
CA PRO A 61 -6.46 -1.95 7.71
C PRO A 61 -6.21 -2.42 9.15
N GLU A 62 -6.92 -1.82 10.12
CA GLU A 62 -6.83 -2.22 11.52
C GLU A 62 -7.22 -3.70 11.67
N GLY A 63 -6.23 -4.56 11.86
CA GLY A 63 -6.37 -6.00 11.73
C GLY A 63 -7.30 -6.67 12.75
N LEU A 64 -7.73 -5.98 13.82
CA LEU A 64 -8.50 -6.62 14.89
C LEU A 64 -9.95 -6.93 14.49
N HIS A 65 -10.66 -6.00 13.82
CA HIS A 65 -12.02 -6.25 13.35
C HIS A 65 -12.07 -7.25 12.19
N ASP A 66 -11.07 -7.21 11.30
CA ASP A 66 -10.99 -8.13 10.17
C ASP A 66 -10.62 -9.56 10.58
N THR A 67 -9.82 -9.74 11.64
CA THR A 67 -9.41 -11.07 12.11
C THR A 67 -10.59 -11.84 12.71
N THR A 68 -11.37 -11.21 13.60
CA THR A 68 -12.55 -11.86 14.20
C THR A 68 -13.59 -12.19 13.13
N ALA A 69 -13.84 -11.26 12.20
CA ALA A 69 -14.75 -11.51 11.09
C ALA A 69 -14.25 -12.64 10.16
N ALA A 70 -12.94 -12.72 9.90
CA ALA A 70 -12.34 -13.79 9.12
C ALA A 70 -12.43 -15.15 9.83
N MET A 71 -12.16 -15.19 11.14
CA MET A 71 -12.33 -16.40 11.95
C MET A 71 -13.79 -16.88 11.93
N ASN A 72 -14.75 -15.98 12.11
CA ASN A 72 -16.17 -16.33 12.02
C ASN A 72 -16.55 -16.86 10.64
N ARG A 73 -16.02 -16.33 9.54
CA ARG A 73 -16.25 -16.88 8.20
C ARG A 73 -15.63 -18.27 8.02
N ALA A 74 -14.44 -18.50 8.59
CA ALA A 74 -13.73 -19.77 8.45
C ALA A 74 -14.31 -20.90 9.30
N PHE A 75 -14.85 -20.58 10.48
CA PHE A 75 -15.29 -21.57 11.46
C PHE A 75 -16.80 -21.55 11.75
N GLY A 76 -17.50 -20.46 11.44
CA GLY A 76 -18.92 -20.26 11.76
C GLY A 76 -19.91 -20.99 10.83
N SER A 77 -19.46 -21.57 9.71
CA SER A 77 -20.34 -22.30 8.78
C SER A 77 -20.54 -23.78 9.10
N ARG A 78 -20.00 -24.28 10.22
CA ARG A 78 -20.06 -25.70 10.60
C ARG A 78 -21.09 -26.04 11.69
N ALA A 79 -21.95 -25.10 12.05
CA ALA A 79 -23.04 -25.30 13.01
C ALA A 79 -24.40 -25.13 12.33
N SER A 80 -24.84 -26.14 11.58
CA SER A 80 -26.25 -26.46 11.29
C SER A 80 -26.34 -27.88 10.75
#